data_AF-A0A376MJT9-F1
#
_entry.id   AF-A0A376MJT9-F1
#
_cell.length_a   1.000
_cell.length_b   1.000
_cell.length_c   1.000
_cell.angle_alpha   90.00
_cell.angle_beta   90.00
_cell.angle_gamma   90.00
#
_symmetry.space_group_name_H-M   'P 1'
#
loop_
_entity.id
_entity.type
_entity.pdbx_description
1 polymer ?
#
loop_
_entity_poly.entity_id
_entity_poly.type
_entity_poly.pdbx_seq_one_letter_code
_entity_poly.pdbx_strand_id
1 'polypeptide(L)'
;MRFAIVVTGPAYGTQQASSAFQFAQALIAEGHELSSVFFYREGVYNANQLTSPASDEFDLVRGWQQLNAQHGVALNICVAAALRRGIVDETEAGRLGLASSNLQSGFTLSGLGALAEASLTCDRVVQFLMKRIAFVFSTAPHGTAAGREGLDALLATSALTDDLAVFFIADGVFQLLPGQKPDAVLARDYIATFKLLGLYDIEQCWVCAASLRERGLDPQTPFVVEATPLEADALRRELANYDVILRF
;
A
#
# COMPACT_ATOMS: atom_id res chain seq x y z
N MET A 1 24.24 10.35 -13.08
CA MET A 1 22.82 10.54 -13.44
C MET A 1 22.18 11.40 -12.37
N ARG A 2 21.16 12.15 -12.75
CA ARG A 2 20.38 13.05 -11.92
C ARG A 2 19.05 12.39 -11.56
N PHE A 3 18.78 12.24 -10.27
CA PHE A 3 17.60 11.57 -9.75
C PHE A 3 16.66 12.56 -9.08
N ALA A 4 15.37 12.28 -9.19
CA ALA A 4 14.35 12.78 -8.27
C ALA A 4 13.66 11.60 -7.58
N ILE A 5 13.38 11.72 -6.29
CA ILE A 5 12.64 10.70 -5.53
C ILE A 5 11.27 11.25 -5.18
N VAL A 6 10.24 10.41 -5.28
CA VAL A 6 8.88 10.71 -4.83
C VAL A 6 8.53 9.81 -3.65
N VAL A 7 8.23 10.43 -2.51
CA VAL A 7 7.85 9.74 -1.27
C VAL A 7 6.36 9.94 -1.00
N THR A 8 5.61 8.84 -0.93
CA THR A 8 4.17 8.89 -0.65
C THR A 8 3.75 8.35 0.71
N GLY A 9 4.64 7.66 1.44
CA GLY A 9 4.37 7.15 2.78
C GLY A 9 4.87 8.06 3.92
N PRO A 10 4.25 8.01 5.10
CA PRO A 10 4.64 8.81 6.27
C PRO A 10 6.02 8.43 6.82
N ALA A 11 6.57 9.24 7.74
CA ALA A 11 7.84 8.95 8.40
C ALA A 11 7.79 7.65 9.22
N TYR A 12 6.67 7.42 9.92
CA TYR A 12 6.37 6.21 10.68
C TYR A 12 5.00 5.68 10.28
N GLY A 13 4.84 4.36 10.32
CA GLY A 13 3.62 3.64 9.93
C GLY A 13 3.83 2.72 8.72
N THR A 14 4.62 3.13 7.73
CA THR A 14 4.96 2.29 6.56
C THR A 14 6.44 2.39 6.23
N GLN A 15 7.01 1.36 5.59
CA GLN A 15 8.44 1.35 5.24
C GLN A 15 8.81 2.26 4.06
N GLN A 16 7.83 2.82 3.31
CA GLN A 16 8.10 3.54 2.06
C GLN A 16 9.14 4.66 2.21
N ALA A 17 9.00 5.50 3.23
CA ALA A 17 9.90 6.63 3.45
C ALA A 17 11.29 6.16 3.91
N SER A 18 11.37 5.09 4.70
CA SER A 18 12.65 4.49 5.11
C SER A 18 13.40 3.87 3.92
N SER A 19 12.70 3.15 3.05
CA SER A 19 13.28 2.61 1.82
C SER A 19 13.75 3.72 0.88
N ALA A 20 12.98 4.79 0.75
CA ALA A 20 13.37 5.97 -0.02
C ALA A 20 14.62 6.65 0.54
N PHE A 21 14.74 6.74 1.87
CA PHE A 21 15.90 7.32 2.54
C PHE A 21 17.16 6.48 2.33
N GLN A 22 17.07 5.16 2.52
CA GLN A 22 18.20 4.25 2.27
C GLN A 22 18.62 4.28 0.80
N PHE A 23 17.67 4.32 -0.13
CA PHE A 23 17.96 4.46 -1.55
C PHE A 23 18.64 5.80 -1.87
N ALA A 24 18.18 6.90 -1.24
CA ALA A 24 18.82 8.22 -1.37
C ALA A 24 20.26 8.21 -0.88
N GLN A 25 20.55 7.56 0.24
CA GLN A 25 21.92 7.42 0.74
C GLN A 25 22.78 6.57 -0.21
N ALA A 26 22.26 5.43 -0.67
CA ALA A 26 22.99 4.54 -1.57
C ALA A 26 23.30 5.20 -2.92
N LEU A 27 22.35 5.91 -3.53
CA LEU A 27 22.59 6.57 -4.82
C LEU A 27 23.68 7.65 -4.69
N ILE A 28 23.68 8.40 -3.59
CA ILE A 28 24.68 9.46 -3.36
C ILE A 28 26.05 8.83 -3.13
N ALA A 29 26.13 7.73 -2.39
CA ALA A 29 27.37 6.99 -2.17
C ALA A 29 27.96 6.44 -3.48
N GLU A 30 27.12 6.04 -4.44
CA GLU A 30 27.51 5.62 -5.80
C GLU A 30 27.85 6.79 -6.74
N GLY A 31 27.89 8.03 -6.24
CA GLY A 31 28.27 9.21 -6.99
C GLY A 31 27.19 9.75 -7.94
N HIS A 32 25.93 9.36 -7.76
CA HIS A 32 24.81 9.98 -8.46
C HIS A 32 24.34 11.25 -7.75
N GLU A 33 23.71 12.16 -8.52
CA GLU A 33 23.15 13.40 -7.98
C GLU A 33 21.68 13.19 -7.62
N LEU A 34 21.31 13.34 -6.35
CA LEU A 34 19.91 13.46 -5.95
C LEU A 34 19.53 14.95 -5.99
N SER A 35 18.83 15.36 -7.04
CA SER A 35 18.45 16.77 -7.22
C SER A 35 17.38 17.19 -6.21
N SER A 36 16.36 16.36 -6.01
CA SER A 36 15.29 16.65 -5.06
C SER A 36 14.53 15.40 -4.59
N VAL A 37 13.89 15.53 -3.45
CA VAL A 37 12.88 14.59 -2.94
C VAL A 37 11.55 15.34 -2.84
N PHE A 38 10.53 14.84 -3.52
CA PHE A 38 9.19 15.39 -3.50
C PHE A 38 8.27 14.52 -2.64
N PHE A 39 7.71 15.09 -1.58
CA PHE A 39 6.79 14.39 -0.67
C PHE A 39 5.35 14.76 -0.99
N TYR A 40 4.53 13.74 -1.21
CA TYR A 40 3.13 13.87 -1.61
C TYR A 40 2.25 12.89 -0.83
N ARG A 41 0.92 13.09 -0.84
CA ARG A 41 -0.03 12.28 -0.06
C ARG A 41 0.37 12.23 1.44
N GLU A 42 0.49 11.06 2.04
CA GLU A 42 0.94 10.83 3.42
C GLU A 42 2.44 11.13 3.60
N GLY A 43 3.20 11.22 2.51
CA GLY A 43 4.61 11.61 2.50
C GLY A 43 4.89 12.93 3.21
N VAL A 44 3.92 13.85 3.24
CA VAL A 44 4.08 15.16 3.89
C VAL A 44 4.35 15.06 5.40
N TYR A 45 3.97 13.97 6.06
CA TYR A 45 4.27 13.75 7.48
C TYR A 45 5.78 13.64 7.76
N ASN A 46 6.62 13.37 6.76
CA ASN A 46 8.09 13.40 6.89
C ASN A 46 8.65 14.80 7.21
N ALA A 47 7.84 15.85 7.03
CA ALA A 47 8.21 17.21 7.38
C ALA A 47 7.60 17.70 8.70
N ASN A 48 6.98 16.83 9.50
CA ASN A 48 6.45 17.23 10.80
C ASN A 48 7.57 17.30 11.85
N GLN A 49 7.92 18.52 12.29
CA GLN A 49 8.97 18.75 13.28
C GLN A 49 8.68 18.17 14.66
N LEU A 50 7.39 17.90 14.94
CA LEU A 50 6.91 17.38 16.22
C LEU A 50 6.98 15.85 16.31
N THR A 51 7.38 15.18 15.22
CA THR A 51 7.61 13.74 15.22
C THR A 51 8.65 13.38 16.28
N SER A 52 8.27 12.52 17.21
CA SER A 52 9.06 12.18 18.40
C SER A 52 9.17 10.65 18.55
N PRO A 53 10.10 10.00 17.83
CA PRO A 53 10.32 8.56 17.97
C PRO A 53 10.92 8.19 19.33
N ALA A 54 10.90 6.90 19.67
CA ALA A 54 11.61 6.40 20.84
C ALA A 54 13.13 6.54 20.69
N SER A 55 13.86 6.54 21.81
CA SER A 55 15.33 6.76 21.81
C SER A 55 16.14 5.70 21.06
N ASP A 56 15.56 4.50 20.89
CA ASP A 56 16.13 3.36 20.19
C ASP A 56 15.62 3.21 18.75
N GLU A 57 14.75 4.12 18.29
CA GLU A 57 14.23 4.17 16.92
C GLU A 57 15.01 5.18 16.07
N PHE A 58 15.08 4.93 14.76
CA PHE A 58 15.76 5.84 13.83
C PHE A 58 14.92 7.07 13.51
N ASP A 59 15.39 8.27 13.87
CA ASP A 59 14.70 9.53 13.56
C ASP A 59 14.77 9.89 12.07
N LEU A 60 13.77 9.43 11.32
CA LEU A 60 13.70 9.64 9.87
C LEU A 60 13.51 11.11 9.47
N VAL A 61 12.82 11.91 10.27
CA VAL A 61 12.61 13.34 9.98
C VAL A 61 13.94 14.10 10.07
N ARG A 62 14.73 13.83 11.12
CA ARG A 62 16.08 14.39 11.26
C ARG A 62 17.04 13.81 10.22
N GLY A 63 16.88 12.54 9.84
CA GLY A 63 17.61 11.93 8.73
C GLY A 63 17.45 12.70 7.41
N TRP A 64 16.21 13.04 7.04
CA TRP A 64 15.95 13.87 5.86
C TRP A 64 16.59 15.27 5.97
N GLN A 65 16.41 15.95 7.10
CA GLN A 65 17.04 17.25 7.35
C GLN A 65 18.57 17.17 7.18
N GLN A 66 19.19 16.13 7.70
CA GLN A 66 20.63 15.91 7.57
C GLN A 66 21.04 15.70 6.11
N LEU A 67 20.26 14.95 5.33
CA LEU A 67 20.49 14.75 3.90
C LEU A 67 20.47 16.08 3.13
N ASN A 68 19.51 16.96 3.44
CA ASN A 68 19.46 18.32 2.89
C ASN A 68 20.70 19.13 3.28
N ALA A 69 21.06 19.13 4.56
CA ALA A 69 22.19 19.92 5.06
C ALA A 69 23.55 19.46 4.52
N GLN A 70 23.75 18.14 4.36
CA GLN A 70 25.03 17.58 3.94
C GLN A 70 25.21 17.54 2.42
N HIS A 71 24.14 17.29 1.68
CA HIS A 71 24.21 17.04 0.24
C HIS A 71 23.46 18.08 -0.61
N GLY A 72 22.82 19.08 0.01
CA GLY A 72 22.08 20.13 -0.71
C GLY A 72 20.82 19.63 -1.41
N VAL A 73 20.31 18.45 -1.04
CA VAL A 73 19.12 17.84 -1.64
C VAL A 73 17.88 18.68 -1.32
N ALA A 74 17.17 19.16 -2.34
CA ALA A 74 15.94 19.92 -2.12
C ALA A 74 14.81 19.01 -1.60
N LEU A 75 14.24 19.32 -0.42
CA LEU A 75 13.14 18.56 0.18
C LEU A 75 11.82 19.32 -0.02
N ASN A 76 11.11 18.97 -1.08
CA ASN A 76 9.92 19.66 -1.54
C ASN A 76 8.66 18.97 -1.01
N ILE A 77 7.80 19.71 -0.30
CA ILE A 77 6.52 19.22 0.22
C ILE A 77 5.37 19.80 -0.60
N CYS A 78 4.44 18.96 -1.06
CA CYS A 78 3.24 19.46 -1.72
C CYS A 78 2.36 20.28 -0.76
N VAL A 79 2.24 21.59 -0.97
CA VAL A 79 1.50 22.52 -0.11
C VAL A 79 0.04 22.09 0.10
N ALA A 80 -0.67 21.71 -0.97
CA ALA A 80 -2.08 21.32 -0.86
C ALA A 80 -2.28 20.03 -0.05
N ALA A 81 -1.34 19.08 -0.15
CA ALA A 81 -1.39 17.84 0.62
C ALA A 81 -1.01 18.06 2.09
N ALA A 82 -0.04 18.94 2.34
CA ALA A 82 0.45 19.33 3.66
C ALA A 82 -0.64 20.02 4.49
N LEU A 83 -1.27 21.07 3.94
CA LEU A 83 -2.32 21.82 4.63
C LEU A 83 -3.50 20.92 5.03
N ARG A 84 -3.94 20.00 4.15
CA ARG A 84 -5.02 19.04 4.46
C ARG A 84 -4.67 18.06 5.59
N ARG A 85 -3.38 17.84 5.84
CA ARG A 85 -2.85 16.89 6.84
C ARG A 85 -2.24 17.59 8.06
N GLY A 86 -2.42 18.91 8.18
CA GLY A 86 -1.94 19.69 9.32
C GLY A 86 -0.44 19.91 9.34
N ILE A 87 0.23 19.92 8.19
CA ILE A 87 1.64 20.31 8.06
C ILE A 87 1.70 21.73 7.50
N VAL A 88 2.21 22.67 8.30
CA VAL A 88 2.18 24.11 8.05
C VAL A 88 3.51 24.76 8.42
N ASP A 89 3.96 25.72 7.60
CA ASP A 89 5.05 26.63 7.95
C ASP A 89 4.52 27.87 8.69
N GLU A 90 5.42 28.76 9.11
CA GLU A 90 5.04 29.99 9.82
C GLU A 90 4.15 30.92 8.99
N THR A 91 4.41 31.00 7.68
CA THR A 91 3.65 31.85 6.75
C THR A 91 2.20 31.38 6.62
N GLU A 92 2.00 30.08 6.35
CA GLU A 92 0.67 29.48 6.23
C GLU A 92 -0.05 29.45 7.57
N ALA A 93 0.65 29.23 8.69
CA ALA A 93 0.06 29.33 10.01
C ALA A 93 -0.51 30.74 10.26
N GLY A 94 0.24 31.80 9.95
CA GLY A 94 -0.23 33.18 10.03
C GLY A 94 -1.42 33.45 9.13
N ARG A 95 -1.39 32.96 7.88
CA ARG A 95 -2.48 33.14 6.90
C ARG A 95 -3.78 32.45 7.33
N LEU A 96 -3.67 31.26 7.93
CA LEU A 96 -4.80 30.44 8.37
C LEU A 96 -5.27 30.76 9.79
N GLY A 97 -4.58 31.63 10.52
CA GLY A 97 -4.89 31.95 11.92
C GLY A 97 -4.61 30.80 12.89
N LEU A 98 -3.62 29.95 12.58
CA LEU A 98 -3.20 28.87 13.45
C LEU A 98 -2.25 29.37 14.54
N ALA A 99 -2.30 28.75 15.72
CA ALA A 99 -1.49 29.16 16.86
C ALA A 99 0.01 28.83 16.71
N SER A 100 0.35 27.85 15.88
CA SER A 100 1.72 27.37 15.70
C SER A 100 1.93 26.76 14.32
N SER A 101 3.21 26.58 13.97
CA SER A 101 3.68 25.87 12.79
C SER A 101 4.40 24.57 13.19
N ASN A 102 4.49 23.62 12.25
CA ASN A 102 5.14 22.34 12.48
C ASN A 102 6.01 21.86 11.32
N LEU A 103 6.30 22.70 10.34
CA LEU A 103 7.21 22.34 9.25
C LEU A 103 8.65 22.24 9.76
N GLN A 104 9.28 21.09 9.50
CA GLN A 104 10.68 20.83 9.81
C GLN A 104 11.61 21.71 8.96
N SER A 105 12.62 22.31 9.58
CA SER A 105 13.64 23.05 8.86
C SER A 105 14.41 22.16 7.87
N GLY A 106 14.72 22.70 6.70
CA GLY A 106 15.28 21.96 5.55
C GLY A 106 14.23 21.53 4.53
N PHE A 107 12.94 21.46 4.92
CA PHE A 107 11.83 21.25 4.00
C PHE A 107 11.26 22.56 3.47
N THR A 108 10.73 22.54 2.26
CA THR A 108 10.11 23.71 1.60
C THR A 108 8.73 23.34 1.05
N LEU A 109 7.72 24.15 1.36
CA LEU A 109 6.39 24.02 0.75
C LEU A 109 6.47 24.43 -0.72
N SER A 110 5.96 23.58 -1.60
CA SER A 110 6.01 23.76 -3.06
C SER A 110 4.72 23.26 -3.72
N GLY A 111 4.44 23.78 -4.91
CA GLY A 111 3.34 23.31 -5.76
C GLY A 111 3.71 22.02 -6.52
N LEU A 112 2.71 21.39 -7.14
CA LEU A 112 2.92 20.22 -8.01
C LEU A 112 3.80 20.53 -9.25
N GLY A 113 4.01 21.82 -9.58
CA GLY A 113 4.94 22.24 -10.62
C GLY A 113 6.37 21.76 -10.35
N ALA A 114 6.83 21.73 -9.09
CA ALA A 114 8.16 21.22 -8.74
C ALA A 114 8.33 19.73 -9.06
N LEU A 115 7.28 18.94 -8.86
CA LEU A 115 7.28 17.51 -9.24
C LEU A 115 7.33 17.34 -10.77
N ALA A 116 6.55 18.14 -11.51
CA ALA A 116 6.54 18.11 -12.96
C ALA A 116 7.91 18.51 -13.54
N GLU A 117 8.52 19.57 -13.00
CA GLU A 117 9.85 20.04 -13.37
C GLU A 117 10.92 18.98 -13.11
N ALA A 118 10.92 18.38 -11.92
CA ALA A 118 11.85 17.29 -11.58
C ALA A 118 11.69 16.11 -12.55
N SER A 119 10.46 15.79 -12.95
CA SER A 119 10.17 14.71 -13.90
C SER A 119 10.64 14.98 -15.33
N LEU A 120 10.74 16.25 -15.71
CA LEU A 120 11.21 16.67 -17.04
C LEU A 120 12.72 16.89 -17.11
N THR A 121 13.36 17.19 -15.97
CA THR A 121 14.77 17.63 -15.91
C THR A 121 15.72 16.60 -15.33
N CYS A 122 15.24 15.63 -14.56
CA CYS A 122 16.05 14.54 -14.04
C CYS A 122 16.11 13.37 -15.01
N ASP A 123 17.23 12.64 -15.01
CA ASP A 123 17.38 11.43 -15.82
C ASP A 123 16.41 10.33 -15.38
N ARG A 124 16.12 10.25 -14.07
CA ARG A 124 15.24 9.25 -13.49
C ARG A 124 14.40 9.84 -12.36
N VAL A 125 13.12 9.43 -12.32
CA VAL A 125 12.24 9.64 -11.18
C VAL A 125 11.95 8.29 -10.55
N VAL A 126 12.23 8.14 -9.26
CA VAL A 126 11.96 6.91 -8.51
C VAL A 126 10.88 7.18 -7.50
N GLN A 127 9.75 6.48 -7.63
CA GLN A 127 8.65 6.59 -6.70
C GLN A 127 8.59 5.36 -5.81
N PHE A 128 8.45 5.58 -4.50
CA PHE A 128 8.22 4.51 -3.52
C PHE A 128 6.71 4.46 -3.23
N LEU A 129 6.05 3.39 -3.66
CA LEU A 129 4.63 3.09 -3.42
C LEU A 129 4.51 1.79 -2.65
N MET A 130 3.53 1.68 -1.75
CA MET A 130 3.02 0.38 -1.31
C MET A 130 2.19 -0.21 -2.44
N LYS A 131 2.48 -1.46 -2.79
CA LYS A 131 1.72 -2.18 -3.79
C LYS A 131 0.52 -2.83 -3.12
N ARG A 132 -0.66 -2.58 -3.65
CA ARG A 132 -1.87 -3.29 -3.28
C ARG A 132 -1.92 -4.64 -4.00
N ILE A 133 -2.15 -5.72 -3.26
CA ILE A 133 -2.09 -7.08 -3.81
C ILE A 133 -3.49 -7.71 -3.83
N ALA A 134 -3.95 -8.09 -5.02
CA ALA A 134 -5.18 -8.86 -5.19
C ALA A 134 -4.86 -10.35 -5.37
N PHE A 135 -5.40 -11.18 -4.49
CA PHE A 135 -5.43 -12.64 -4.64
C PHE A 135 -6.73 -13.04 -5.33
N VAL A 136 -6.63 -13.68 -6.49
CA VAL A 136 -7.80 -14.09 -7.29
C VAL A 136 -7.88 -15.61 -7.30
N PHE A 137 -8.83 -16.17 -6.56
CA PHE A 137 -9.19 -17.58 -6.64
C PHE A 137 -10.17 -17.78 -7.79
N SER A 138 -9.74 -18.55 -8.77
CA SER A 138 -10.46 -18.81 -10.03
C SER A 138 -10.76 -20.30 -10.28
N THR A 139 -10.18 -21.18 -9.46
CA THR A 139 -10.29 -22.65 -9.60
C THR A 139 -11.08 -23.30 -8.46
N ALA A 140 -11.80 -24.37 -8.79
CA ALA A 140 -12.52 -25.20 -7.80
C ALA A 140 -11.56 -25.84 -6.78
N PRO A 141 -12.02 -26.11 -5.55
CA PRO A 141 -11.19 -26.77 -4.54
C PRO A 141 -10.97 -28.25 -4.86
N HIS A 142 -9.91 -28.82 -4.26
CA HIS A 142 -9.55 -30.25 -4.25
C HIS A 142 -9.13 -30.88 -5.58
N GLY A 143 -9.66 -30.42 -6.72
CA GLY A 143 -9.28 -30.93 -8.05
C GLY A 143 -7.86 -30.54 -8.48
N THR A 144 -7.37 -29.40 -8.00
CA THR A 144 -5.96 -29.00 -8.10
C THR A 144 -5.49 -28.38 -6.79
N ALA A 145 -4.17 -28.31 -6.57
CA ALA A 145 -3.60 -27.71 -5.37
C ALA A 145 -3.64 -26.17 -5.37
N ALA A 146 -4.12 -25.54 -6.46
CA ALA A 146 -4.02 -24.09 -6.65
C ALA A 146 -4.72 -23.29 -5.54
N GLY A 147 -5.93 -23.71 -5.12
CA GLY A 147 -6.63 -23.08 -4.01
C GLY A 147 -5.89 -23.18 -2.67
N ARG A 148 -5.22 -24.31 -2.40
CA ARG A 148 -4.42 -24.47 -1.18
C ARG A 148 -3.17 -23.58 -1.20
N GLU A 149 -2.42 -23.61 -2.30
CA GLU A 149 -1.19 -22.84 -2.45
C GLU A 149 -1.46 -21.33 -2.50
N GLY A 150 -2.57 -20.93 -3.12
CA GLY A 150 -3.03 -19.55 -3.11
C GLY A 150 -3.39 -19.06 -1.71
N LEU A 151 -4.03 -19.90 -0.88
CA LEU A 151 -4.35 -19.56 0.51
C LEU A 151 -3.09 -19.45 1.38
N ASP A 152 -2.13 -20.37 1.21
CA ASP A 152 -0.83 -20.30 1.90
C ASP A 152 -0.09 -19.00 1.52
N ALA A 153 -0.07 -18.63 0.24
CA ALA A 153 0.55 -17.40 -0.24
C ALA A 153 -0.17 -16.12 0.27
N LEU A 154 -1.50 -16.15 0.33
CA LEU A 154 -2.32 -15.07 0.89
C LEU A 154 -1.96 -14.81 2.35
N LEU A 155 -1.97 -15.85 3.20
CA LEU A 155 -1.65 -15.72 4.62
C LEU A 155 -0.21 -15.30 4.88
N ALA A 156 0.74 -15.78 4.07
CA ALA A 156 2.12 -15.33 4.15
C ALA A 156 2.25 -13.83 3.77
N THR A 157 1.44 -13.37 2.83
CA THR A 157 1.44 -11.97 2.38
C THR A 157 0.75 -11.04 3.39
N SER A 158 -0.32 -11.48 4.03
CA SER A 158 -1.01 -10.69 5.07
C SER A 158 -0.14 -10.41 6.28
N ALA A 159 0.84 -11.26 6.57
CA ALA A 159 1.84 -11.01 7.60
C ALA A 159 2.80 -9.83 7.26
N LEU A 160 2.83 -9.39 6.00
CA LEU A 160 3.73 -8.34 5.50
C LEU A 160 3.00 -7.07 5.07
N THR A 161 1.70 -7.14 4.78
CA THR A 161 0.92 -5.99 4.32
C THR A 161 -0.57 -6.17 4.57
N ASP A 162 -1.21 -5.08 5.02
CA ASP A 162 -2.67 -4.98 5.16
C ASP A 162 -3.34 -4.52 3.85
N ASP A 163 -2.55 -4.08 2.86
CA ASP A 163 -3.01 -3.56 1.57
C ASP A 163 -3.29 -4.70 0.56
N LEU A 164 -4.15 -5.64 0.94
CA LEU A 164 -4.52 -6.76 0.09
C LEU A 164 -6.04 -7.00 0.02
N ALA A 165 -6.46 -7.77 -0.97
CA ALA A 165 -7.82 -8.26 -1.06
C ALA A 165 -7.90 -9.63 -1.71
N VAL A 166 -9.00 -10.31 -1.46
CA VAL A 166 -9.31 -11.62 -2.00
C VAL A 166 -10.53 -11.52 -2.89
N PHE A 167 -10.43 -12.13 -4.08
CA PHE A 167 -11.51 -12.21 -5.06
C PHE A 167 -11.78 -13.67 -5.39
N PHE A 168 -13.04 -14.09 -5.26
CA PHE A 168 -13.52 -15.40 -5.68
C PHE A 168 -14.34 -15.25 -6.97
N ILE A 169 -13.79 -15.74 -8.08
CA ILE A 169 -14.40 -15.64 -9.41
C ILE A 169 -14.43 -17.00 -10.09
N ALA A 170 -15.23 -17.16 -11.15
CA ALA A 170 -15.33 -18.41 -11.91
C ALA A 170 -15.54 -19.60 -10.96
N ASP A 171 -14.76 -20.69 -11.09
CA ASP A 171 -14.87 -21.86 -10.20
C ASP A 171 -14.30 -21.63 -8.81
N GLY A 172 -13.59 -20.53 -8.59
CA GLY A 172 -13.11 -20.12 -7.27
C GLY A 172 -14.23 -19.88 -6.26
N VAL A 173 -15.47 -19.62 -6.71
CA VAL A 173 -16.61 -19.49 -5.79
C VAL A 173 -16.92 -20.79 -5.03
N PHE A 174 -16.52 -21.96 -5.55
CA PHE A 174 -16.67 -23.24 -4.85
C PHE A 174 -15.76 -23.36 -3.61
N GLN A 175 -14.68 -22.57 -3.53
CA GLN A 175 -13.81 -22.51 -2.35
C GLN A 175 -14.57 -22.06 -1.10
N LEU A 176 -15.64 -21.27 -1.28
CA LEU A 176 -16.41 -20.64 -0.21
C LEU A 176 -17.45 -21.57 0.44
N LEU A 177 -17.75 -22.72 -0.16
CA LEU A 177 -18.85 -23.56 0.32
C LEU A 177 -18.54 -24.18 1.70
N PRO A 178 -19.49 -24.14 2.65
CA PRO A 178 -19.32 -24.78 3.94
C PRO A 178 -19.46 -26.31 3.86
N GLY A 179 -19.00 -27.01 4.89
CA GLY A 179 -19.26 -28.44 5.06
C GLY A 179 -18.53 -29.37 4.08
N GLN A 180 -17.49 -28.87 3.40
CA GLN A 180 -16.64 -29.70 2.53
C GLN A 180 -15.90 -30.78 3.34
N LYS A 181 -15.82 -31.99 2.78
CA LYS A 181 -15.16 -33.18 3.38
C LYS A 181 -14.17 -33.81 2.38
N PRO A 182 -13.00 -33.18 2.18
CA PRO A 182 -12.04 -33.61 1.15
C PRO A 182 -11.28 -34.90 1.52
N ASP A 183 -11.33 -35.32 2.78
CA ASP A 183 -10.83 -36.62 3.24
C ASP A 183 -11.49 -37.79 2.48
N ALA A 184 -12.75 -37.64 2.06
CA ALA A 184 -13.45 -38.61 1.21
C ALA A 184 -12.75 -38.88 -0.14
N VAL A 185 -11.91 -37.94 -0.61
CA VAL A 185 -11.11 -38.06 -1.84
C VAL A 185 -9.60 -38.00 -1.55
N LEU A 186 -9.18 -38.27 -0.32
CA LEU A 186 -7.78 -38.26 0.13
C LEU A 186 -7.08 -36.90 -0.03
N ALA A 187 -7.84 -35.80 -0.13
CA ALA A 187 -7.32 -34.45 -0.20
C ALA A 187 -7.26 -33.80 1.20
N ARG A 188 -6.35 -32.83 1.37
CA ARG A 188 -6.20 -32.09 2.62
C ARG A 188 -7.35 -31.11 2.81
N ASP A 189 -7.94 -31.08 4.01
CA ASP A 189 -8.93 -30.05 4.36
C ASP A 189 -8.25 -28.70 4.65
N TYR A 190 -8.06 -27.91 3.60
CA TYR A 190 -7.59 -26.53 3.71
C TYR A 190 -8.73 -25.51 3.80
N ILE A 191 -10.00 -25.92 3.59
CA ILE A 191 -11.14 -25.01 3.62
C ILE A 191 -11.33 -24.43 5.02
N ALA A 192 -11.06 -25.21 6.06
CA ALA A 192 -11.05 -24.73 7.45
C ALA A 192 -10.07 -23.55 7.67
N THR A 193 -9.01 -23.46 6.86
CA THR A 193 -7.97 -22.42 6.98
C THR A 193 -8.47 -21.06 6.47
N PHE A 194 -9.50 -21.02 5.62
CA PHE A 194 -10.11 -19.75 5.20
C PHE A 194 -10.73 -18.96 6.36
N LYS A 195 -11.10 -19.63 7.46
CA LYS A 195 -11.58 -18.96 8.68
C LYS A 195 -10.53 -18.06 9.32
N LEU A 196 -9.25 -18.28 9.01
CA LEU A 196 -8.16 -17.43 9.50
C LEU A 196 -8.20 -16.03 8.89
N LEU A 197 -8.85 -15.81 7.73
CA LEU A 197 -8.95 -14.48 7.11
C LEU A 197 -9.56 -13.47 8.08
N GLY A 198 -10.66 -13.84 8.76
CA GLY A 198 -11.28 -12.98 9.78
C GLY A 198 -10.47 -12.83 11.07
N LEU A 199 -9.52 -13.73 11.34
CA LEU A 199 -8.62 -13.62 12.51
C LEU A 199 -7.38 -12.77 12.23
N TYR A 200 -7.02 -12.61 10.95
CA TYR A 200 -5.90 -11.81 10.48
C TYR A 200 -6.36 -10.48 9.86
N ASP A 201 -7.57 -10.02 10.20
CA ASP A 201 -8.17 -8.76 9.72
C ASP A 201 -8.17 -8.62 8.17
N ILE A 202 -8.29 -9.74 7.44
CA ILE A 202 -8.43 -9.75 5.98
C ILE A 202 -9.90 -9.51 5.62
N GLU A 203 -10.32 -8.25 5.69
CA GLU A 203 -11.73 -7.86 5.53
C GLU A 203 -12.15 -7.66 4.06
N GLN A 204 -11.20 -7.35 3.18
CA GLN A 204 -11.47 -7.01 1.77
C GLN A 204 -11.67 -8.28 0.92
N CYS A 205 -12.77 -8.98 1.17
CA CYS A 205 -13.14 -10.22 0.50
C CYS A 205 -14.35 -10.03 -0.42
N TRP A 206 -14.20 -10.40 -1.69
CA TRP A 206 -15.20 -10.20 -2.74
C TRP A 206 -15.55 -11.52 -3.43
N VAL A 207 -16.82 -11.71 -3.78
CA VAL A 207 -17.28 -12.86 -4.57
C VAL A 207 -18.05 -12.40 -5.81
N CYS A 208 -17.80 -13.05 -6.95
CA CYS A 208 -18.48 -12.73 -8.20
C CYS A 208 -19.94 -13.23 -8.20
N ALA A 209 -20.90 -12.30 -8.15
CA ALA A 209 -22.32 -12.62 -8.15
C ALA A 209 -22.77 -13.35 -9.44
N ALA A 210 -22.18 -12.99 -10.59
CA ALA A 210 -22.45 -13.67 -11.85
C ALA A 210 -21.97 -15.14 -11.82
N SER A 211 -20.76 -15.39 -11.29
CA SER A 211 -20.21 -16.75 -11.19
C SER A 211 -21.02 -17.64 -10.24
N LEU A 212 -21.57 -17.09 -9.15
CA LEU A 212 -22.50 -17.79 -8.26
C LEU A 212 -23.77 -18.22 -9.02
N ARG A 213 -24.40 -17.29 -9.76
CA ARG A 213 -25.62 -17.57 -10.54
C ARG A 213 -25.40 -18.63 -11.61
N GLU A 214 -24.30 -18.54 -12.37
CA GLU A 214 -23.95 -19.54 -13.39
C GLU A 214 -23.77 -20.96 -12.83
N ARG A 215 -23.34 -21.07 -11.57
CA ARG A 215 -23.12 -22.34 -10.86
C ARG A 215 -24.32 -22.79 -10.03
N GLY A 216 -25.41 -22.02 -10.03
CA GLY A 216 -26.60 -22.31 -9.23
C GLY A 216 -26.37 -22.24 -7.72
N LEU A 217 -25.39 -21.45 -7.27
CA LEU A 217 -25.12 -21.26 -5.84
C LEU A 217 -25.98 -20.13 -5.28
N ASP A 218 -26.66 -20.39 -4.17
CA ASP A 218 -27.48 -19.38 -3.48
C ASP A 218 -26.56 -18.31 -2.85
N PRO A 219 -26.70 -17.03 -3.20
CA PRO A 219 -25.96 -15.93 -2.55
C PRO A 219 -26.20 -15.80 -1.04
N GLN A 220 -27.27 -16.38 -0.51
CA GLN A 220 -27.57 -16.43 0.94
C GLN A 220 -26.91 -17.62 1.65
N THR A 221 -26.15 -18.46 0.93
CA THR A 221 -25.40 -19.55 1.54
C THR A 221 -24.41 -18.99 2.57
N PRO A 222 -24.35 -19.56 3.79
CA PRO A 222 -23.35 -19.15 4.78
C PRO A 222 -21.97 -19.62 4.33
N PHE A 223 -21.25 -18.76 3.62
CA PHE A 223 -19.89 -19.03 3.15
C PHE A 223 -18.90 -19.11 4.31
N VAL A 224 -17.78 -19.81 4.10
CA VAL A 224 -16.71 -19.95 5.11
C VAL A 224 -15.86 -18.68 5.28
N VAL A 225 -16.00 -17.71 4.37
CA VAL A 225 -15.41 -16.37 4.41
C VAL A 225 -16.53 -15.35 4.29
N GLU A 226 -16.44 -14.24 5.03
CA GLU A 226 -17.34 -13.09 4.88
C GLU A 226 -16.99 -12.32 3.58
N ALA A 227 -17.42 -12.86 2.44
CA ALA A 227 -17.18 -12.26 1.13
C ALA A 227 -18.41 -11.48 0.65
N THR A 228 -18.23 -10.22 0.28
CA THR A 228 -19.31 -9.38 -0.24
C THR A 228 -19.53 -9.66 -1.73
N PRO A 229 -20.77 -9.99 -2.17
CA PRO A 229 -21.05 -10.25 -3.58
C PRO A 229 -21.02 -8.95 -4.40
N LEU A 230 -20.26 -8.97 -5.51
CA LEU A 230 -20.18 -7.89 -6.47
C LEU A 230 -20.63 -8.36 -7.87
N GLU A 231 -21.36 -7.49 -8.57
CA GLU A 231 -21.63 -7.66 -10.00
C GLU A 231 -20.37 -7.46 -10.83
N ALA A 232 -20.35 -8.01 -12.05
CA ALA A 232 -19.16 -8.08 -12.90
C ALA A 232 -18.48 -6.71 -13.12
N ASP A 233 -19.26 -5.65 -13.31
CA ASP A 233 -18.72 -4.29 -13.50
C ASP A 233 -18.09 -3.72 -12.22
N ALA A 234 -18.70 -3.95 -11.06
CA ALA A 234 -18.18 -3.50 -9.78
C ALA A 234 -16.91 -4.26 -9.41
N LEU A 235 -16.90 -5.59 -9.59
CA LEU A 235 -15.74 -6.44 -9.34
C LEU A 235 -14.56 -6.06 -10.24
N ARG A 236 -14.80 -5.77 -11.52
CA ARG A 236 -13.77 -5.30 -12.45
C ARG A 236 -13.15 -3.97 -11.99
N ARG A 237 -13.97 -3.02 -11.54
CA ARG A 237 -13.49 -1.72 -11.03
C ARG A 237 -12.70 -1.89 -9.74
N GLU A 238 -13.17 -2.74 -8.84
CA GLU A 238 -12.48 -2.99 -7.57
C GLU A 238 -11.12 -3.65 -7.80
N LEU A 239 -11.06 -4.70 -8.64
CA LEU A 239 -9.81 -5.37 -8.99
C LEU A 239 -8.79 -4.42 -9.65
N ALA A 240 -9.26 -3.41 -10.40
CA ALA A 240 -8.39 -2.42 -11.03
C ALA A 240 -7.70 -1.46 -10.05
N ASN A 241 -8.10 -1.45 -8.77
CA ASN A 241 -7.46 -0.66 -7.72
C ASN A 241 -6.18 -1.31 -7.15
N TYR A 242 -5.83 -2.51 -7.62
CA TYR A 242 -4.70 -3.30 -7.12
C TYR A 242 -3.54 -3.31 -8.13
N ASP A 243 -2.31 -3.18 -7.63
CA ASP A 243 -1.10 -3.07 -8.44
C ASP A 243 -0.57 -4.45 -8.88
N VAL A 244 -0.88 -5.49 -8.12
CA VAL A 244 -0.44 -6.87 -8.37
C VAL A 244 -1.64 -7.78 -8.29
N ILE A 245 -1.78 -8.67 -9.29
CA ILE A 245 -2.82 -9.70 -9.31
C ILE A 245 -2.13 -11.06 -9.30
N LEU A 246 -2.36 -11.84 -8.25
CA LEU A 246 -1.91 -13.22 -8.13
C LEU A 246 -3.12 -14.15 -8.30
N ARG A 247 -3.17 -14.86 -9.42
CA ARG A 247 -4.29 -15.77 -9.74
C ARG A 247 -3.93 -17.21 -9.41
N PHE A 248 -4.85 -17.86 -8.70
CA PHE A 248 -4.83 -19.28 -8.36
C PHE A 248 -6.12 -19.97 -8.82
#